data_AF-A0A412TQX4-F1
#
_entry.id   AF-A0A412TQX4-F1
#
_cell.length_a   1.000
_cell.length_b   1.000
_cell.length_c   1.000
_cell.angle_alpha   90.00
_cell.angle_beta   90.00
_cell.angle_gamma   90.00
#
_symmetry.space_group_name_H-M   'P 1'
#
loop_
_entity.id
_entity.type
_entity.pdbx_description
1 polymer ?
#
loop_
_entity_poly.entity_id
_entity_poly.type
_entity_poly.pdbx_seq_one_letter_code
_entity_poly.pdbx_strand_id
1 'polypeptide(L)'
;MTVACSDDEDTKDYPELPDRDLDISVPVVPADWEPGMAYKPYEDDMPEPLNVDVHVLVVGEGEQLENVLHVLNNEAWLWGFELFGKEVEKKENVRQCFFPNHENICIHTMKSIMDLGSDDVKYDIILFTTPVEDMATAELCEKQLKEKCDKYPMVIVPAGDYEGSSFSNKAWDFCKQVGGVNWERDVLPNFPEWGEVGEFLTDEQKVYYHPGNVAAAYAVKEGGHAWTYEWVIVGGSDGYGNVYGTTPGEVFQYNSMCAPFSFNVNDAQVKSTELSAAYVAKIAAEVKRRLPHYTASELSEIILSNVDYIGAFASYGYGMINPKTLWGVVKTKEVPANETN
;
A
#
# COMPACT_ATOMS: atom_id res chain seq x y z
N MET A 1 -74.15 23.87 5.68
CA MET A 1 -73.61 23.58 4.34
C MET A 1 -72.16 23.19 4.52
N THR A 2 -71.85 21.95 4.16
CA THR A 2 -70.53 21.37 3.95
C THR A 2 -69.95 21.84 2.61
N VAL A 3 -68.69 22.29 2.60
CA VAL A 3 -67.70 22.18 1.49
C VAL A 3 -66.34 22.35 2.19
N ALA A 4 -65.57 21.29 2.50
CA ALA A 4 -64.73 20.44 1.64
C ALA A 4 -63.55 21.19 1.02
N CYS A 5 -62.34 20.67 1.30
CA CYS A 5 -61.05 21.14 0.83
C CYS A 5 -61.00 21.23 -0.71
N SER A 6 -60.51 22.34 -1.24
CA SER A 6 -59.89 22.36 -2.57
C SER A 6 -58.39 22.31 -2.36
N ASP A 7 -57.79 21.18 -2.75
CA ASP A 7 -56.37 21.10 -3.07
C ASP A 7 -56.09 22.09 -4.20
N ASP A 8 -55.42 23.19 -3.89
CA ASP A 8 -54.65 23.92 -4.89
C ASP A 8 -53.18 23.60 -4.62
N GLU A 9 -52.59 22.93 -5.59
CA GLU A 9 -51.22 22.46 -5.62
C GLU A 9 -50.24 23.63 -5.37
N ASP A 10 -49.67 23.69 -4.17
CA ASP A 10 -48.40 24.36 -3.96
C ASP A 10 -47.32 23.50 -4.63
N THR A 11 -47.19 23.65 -5.95
CA THR A 11 -45.98 23.28 -6.69
C THR A 11 -44.84 24.17 -6.20
N LYS A 12 -44.27 23.82 -5.04
CA LYS A 12 -42.93 24.24 -4.68
C LYS A 12 -42.01 23.51 -5.63
N ASP A 13 -41.64 24.17 -6.72
CA ASP A 13 -40.48 23.82 -7.51
C ASP A 13 -39.27 23.83 -6.56
N TYR A 14 -38.95 22.66 -6.03
CA TYR A 14 -37.62 22.41 -5.52
C TYR A 14 -36.68 22.59 -6.70
N PRO A 15 -35.55 23.31 -6.55
CA PRO A 15 -34.59 23.36 -7.63
C PRO A 15 -34.21 21.93 -8.00
N GLU A 16 -34.56 21.50 -9.22
CA GLU A 16 -34.05 20.27 -9.79
C GLU A 16 -32.53 20.41 -9.76
N LEU A 17 -31.89 19.57 -8.95
CA LEU A 17 -30.45 19.40 -9.01
C LEU A 17 -30.14 19.06 -10.47
N PRO A 18 -29.19 19.76 -11.12
CA PRO A 18 -28.83 19.43 -12.49
C PRO A 18 -28.48 17.93 -12.54
N ASP A 19 -29.01 17.20 -13.52
CA ASP A 19 -28.78 15.75 -13.72
C ASP A 19 -27.29 15.34 -13.72
N ARG A 20 -26.39 16.32 -13.85
CA ARG A 20 -24.93 16.17 -13.76
C ARG A 20 -24.37 15.87 -12.37
N ASP A 21 -25.13 16.06 -11.28
CA ASP A 21 -24.69 15.72 -9.92
C ASP A 21 -25.14 14.31 -9.47
N LEU A 22 -25.89 13.59 -10.31
CA LEU A 22 -26.27 12.17 -10.10
C LEU A 22 -25.48 11.21 -11.01
N ASP A 23 -24.61 11.73 -11.86
CA ASP A 23 -23.69 10.97 -12.68
C ASP A 23 -22.46 10.58 -11.84
N ILE A 24 -22.72 9.86 -10.72
CA ILE A 24 -21.69 9.05 -10.10
C ILE A 24 -21.37 8.01 -11.16
N SER A 25 -20.24 8.16 -11.84
CA SER A 25 -19.80 7.24 -12.88
C SER A 25 -19.53 5.88 -12.23
N VAL A 26 -20.59 5.09 -12.06
CA VAL A 26 -20.50 3.69 -11.63
C VAL A 26 -19.72 3.01 -12.76
N PRO A 27 -18.53 2.46 -12.49
CA PRO A 27 -17.71 1.88 -13.53
C PRO A 27 -18.51 0.79 -14.24
N VAL A 28 -18.48 0.78 -15.57
CA VAL A 28 -18.99 -0.37 -16.33
C VAL A 28 -18.20 -1.57 -15.83
N VAL A 29 -18.86 -2.58 -15.28
CA VAL A 29 -18.29 -3.88 -14.86
C VAL A 29 -18.34 -4.81 -16.09
N PRO A 30 -17.36 -5.70 -16.37
CA PRO A 30 -17.53 -6.73 -17.38
C PRO A 30 -18.77 -7.52 -17.04
N ALA A 31 -19.57 -7.89 -18.03
CA ALA A 31 -20.78 -8.66 -17.78
C ALA A 31 -20.52 -10.02 -17.09
N ASP A 32 -19.25 -10.47 -17.07
CA ASP A 32 -18.76 -11.73 -16.52
C ASP A 32 -17.96 -11.60 -15.21
N TRP A 33 -17.81 -10.40 -14.62
CA TRP A 33 -17.07 -10.22 -13.37
C TRP A 33 -17.99 -10.06 -12.15
N GLU A 34 -17.57 -10.62 -11.02
CA GLU A 34 -18.22 -10.47 -9.71
C GLU A 34 -17.16 -10.16 -8.63
N PRO A 35 -17.48 -9.42 -7.55
CA PRO A 35 -16.57 -9.23 -6.41
C PRO A 35 -16.04 -10.56 -5.87
N GLY A 36 -14.74 -10.63 -5.59
CA GLY A 36 -14.09 -11.88 -5.16
C GLY A 36 -13.87 -12.91 -6.28
N MET A 37 -14.25 -12.63 -7.53
CA MET A 37 -13.91 -13.48 -8.67
C MET A 37 -12.39 -13.55 -8.86
N ALA A 38 -11.87 -14.76 -9.10
CA ALA A 38 -10.50 -14.94 -9.54
C ALA A 38 -10.29 -14.13 -10.84
N TYR A 39 -9.49 -13.07 -10.76
CA TYR A 39 -9.02 -12.37 -11.95
C TYR A 39 -8.35 -13.37 -12.93
N LYS A 40 -8.31 -13.03 -14.21
CA LYS A 40 -7.55 -13.78 -15.21
C LYS A 40 -6.20 -13.10 -15.39
N PRO A 41 -5.17 -13.43 -14.60
CA PRO A 41 -3.84 -12.90 -14.85
C PRO A 41 -3.23 -13.66 -16.02
N TYR A 42 -2.17 -13.07 -16.55
CA TYR A 42 -1.23 -13.65 -17.51
C TYR A 42 -1.57 -13.44 -18.99
N GLU A 43 -0.51 -13.30 -19.78
CA GLU A 43 -0.52 -13.83 -21.15
C GLU A 43 -0.91 -15.32 -21.06
N ASP A 44 -1.72 -15.83 -22.01
CA ASP A 44 -2.29 -17.19 -21.96
C ASP A 44 -1.23 -18.33 -21.90
N ASP A 45 0.08 -18.01 -21.92
CA ASP A 45 1.23 -18.90 -22.08
C ASP A 45 2.20 -18.92 -20.88
N MET A 46 1.80 -18.44 -19.69
CA MET A 46 2.64 -18.60 -18.49
C MET A 46 2.83 -20.08 -18.11
N PRO A 47 4.01 -20.47 -17.58
CA PRO A 47 4.22 -21.81 -17.06
C PRO A 47 3.26 -22.16 -15.91
N GLU A 48 3.01 -23.46 -15.75
CA GLU A 48 2.30 -24.01 -14.60
C GLU A 48 3.08 -23.73 -13.31
N PRO A 49 2.45 -23.09 -12.30
CA PRO A 49 3.13 -22.72 -11.07
C PRO A 49 3.50 -23.94 -10.24
N LEU A 50 4.49 -23.79 -9.35
CA LEU A 50 5.01 -24.87 -8.50
C LEU A 50 4.08 -25.30 -7.35
N ASN A 51 2.85 -24.76 -7.26
CA ASN A 51 1.85 -25.04 -6.23
C ASN A 51 2.41 -25.01 -4.79
N VAL A 52 3.07 -23.91 -4.43
CA VAL A 52 3.62 -23.68 -3.09
C VAL A 52 2.72 -22.70 -2.34
N ASP A 53 2.38 -23.03 -1.10
CA ASP A 53 1.64 -22.12 -0.21
C ASP A 53 2.52 -20.93 0.19
N VAL A 54 1.95 -19.73 0.09
CA VAL A 54 2.55 -18.46 0.48
C VAL A 54 1.72 -17.88 1.61
N HIS A 55 2.38 -17.55 2.72
CA HIS A 55 1.71 -17.03 3.90
C HIS A 55 1.98 -15.54 4.05
N VAL A 56 0.92 -14.74 4.02
CA VAL A 56 0.95 -13.28 4.22
C VAL A 56 0.35 -12.98 5.58
N LEU A 57 1.13 -12.38 6.48
CA LEU A 57 0.64 -11.85 7.76
C LEU A 57 0.31 -10.37 7.61
N VAL A 58 -0.90 -9.98 8.00
CA VAL A 58 -1.31 -8.57 8.11
C VAL A 58 -1.36 -8.19 9.57
N VAL A 59 -0.52 -7.24 9.96
CA VAL A 59 -0.43 -6.72 11.33
C VAL A 59 -1.18 -5.40 11.42
N GLY A 60 -2.30 -5.41 12.14
CA GLY A 60 -3.18 -4.26 12.29
C GLY A 60 -4.49 -4.57 13.00
N GLU A 61 -5.32 -3.56 13.20
CA GLU A 61 -6.68 -3.72 13.71
C GLU A 61 -7.62 -2.63 13.18
N GLY A 62 -8.92 -2.78 13.43
CA GLY A 62 -9.94 -1.79 13.10
C GLY A 62 -10.26 -1.66 11.62
N GLU A 63 -10.82 -0.51 11.25
CA GLU A 63 -11.26 -0.19 9.88
C GLU A 63 -10.09 -0.20 8.88
N GLN A 64 -8.89 0.19 9.31
CA GLN A 64 -7.69 0.14 8.47
C GLN A 64 -7.39 -1.31 8.02
N LEU A 65 -7.46 -2.26 8.95
CA LEU A 65 -7.26 -3.68 8.65
C LEU A 65 -8.33 -4.17 7.67
N GLU A 66 -9.60 -3.83 7.89
CA GLU A 66 -10.71 -4.24 7.02
C GLU A 66 -10.52 -3.73 5.58
N ASN A 67 -10.17 -2.46 5.41
CA ASN A 67 -9.91 -1.87 4.09
C ASN A 67 -8.71 -2.52 3.38
N VAL A 68 -7.63 -2.81 4.11
CA VAL A 68 -6.47 -3.56 3.58
C VAL A 68 -6.87 -4.96 3.13
N LEU A 69 -7.68 -5.67 3.91
CA LEU A 69 -8.16 -7.00 3.56
C LEU A 69 -9.03 -6.97 2.30
N HIS A 70 -9.86 -5.95 2.10
CA HIS A 70 -10.61 -5.79 0.86
C HIS A 70 -9.69 -5.71 -0.38
N VAL A 71 -8.57 -4.98 -0.28
CA VAL A 71 -7.57 -4.93 -1.37
C VAL A 71 -6.91 -6.30 -1.59
N LEU A 72 -6.48 -6.96 -0.51
CA LEU A 72 -5.83 -8.27 -0.58
C LEU A 72 -6.78 -9.33 -1.18
N ASN A 73 -8.06 -9.30 -0.81
CA ASN A 73 -9.09 -10.26 -1.23
C ASN A 73 -9.74 -9.93 -2.58
N ASN A 74 -9.27 -8.96 -3.36
CA ASN A 74 -9.93 -8.56 -4.63
C ASN A 74 -11.38 -8.08 -4.44
N GLU A 75 -11.70 -7.51 -3.29
CA GLU A 75 -13.01 -6.90 -2.99
C GLU A 75 -12.98 -5.38 -3.17
N ALA A 76 -11.79 -4.77 -3.17
CA ALA A 76 -11.56 -3.38 -3.54
C ALA A 76 -10.85 -3.26 -4.91
N TRP A 77 -11.11 -2.17 -5.63
CA TRP A 77 -10.47 -1.90 -6.93
C TRP A 77 -9.94 -0.48 -7.02
N LEU A 78 -9.02 -0.23 -7.94
CA LEU A 78 -8.47 1.10 -8.16
C LEU A 78 -9.57 2.09 -8.57
N TRP A 79 -9.65 3.22 -7.86
CA TRP A 79 -10.63 4.27 -8.16
C TRP A 79 -10.32 4.96 -9.51
N GLY A 80 -9.04 5.09 -9.85
CA GLY A 80 -8.57 5.59 -11.14
C GLY A 80 -7.09 5.26 -11.33
N PHE A 81 -6.66 5.06 -12.58
CA PHE A 81 -5.25 4.76 -12.93
C PHE A 81 -4.88 5.38 -14.27
N GLU A 82 -3.88 6.26 -14.33
CA GLU A 82 -3.25 6.69 -15.58
C GLU A 82 -2.00 5.84 -15.86
N LEU A 83 -1.97 5.16 -17.02
CA LEU A 83 -0.81 4.37 -17.47
C LEU A 83 0.32 5.32 -17.89
N PHE A 84 1.48 5.20 -17.25
CA PHE A 84 2.67 5.96 -17.64
C PHE A 84 3.35 5.36 -18.89
N GLY A 85 3.48 6.17 -19.94
CA GLY A 85 4.11 5.84 -21.23
C GLY A 85 4.32 7.08 -22.12
N LYS A 86 5.05 6.96 -23.24
CA LYS A 86 5.41 8.09 -24.15
C LYS A 86 4.20 8.83 -24.75
N GLU A 87 3.02 8.23 -24.71
CA GLU A 87 1.74 8.89 -24.96
C GLU A 87 0.88 8.60 -23.73
N VAL A 88 0.60 9.62 -22.93
CA VAL A 88 -0.28 9.52 -21.75
C VAL A 88 -1.71 9.45 -22.28
N GLU A 89 -2.25 8.24 -22.47
CA GLU A 89 -3.70 8.05 -22.61
C GLU A 89 -4.31 7.99 -21.20
N LYS A 90 -5.07 9.02 -20.83
CA LYS A 90 -5.97 8.97 -19.68
C LYS A 90 -6.98 7.86 -19.92
N LYS A 91 -6.82 6.74 -19.23
CA LYS A 91 -7.82 5.69 -19.18
C LYS A 91 -8.45 5.72 -17.79
N GLU A 92 -9.53 6.47 -17.66
CA GLU A 92 -10.35 6.39 -16.45
C GLU A 92 -10.90 4.97 -16.35
N ASN A 93 -10.91 4.40 -15.14
CA ASN A 93 -11.50 3.09 -14.86
C ASN A 93 -10.81 1.88 -15.55
N VAL A 94 -9.47 1.90 -15.71
CA VAL A 94 -8.77 0.66 -16.10
C VAL A 94 -8.75 -0.30 -14.91
N ARG A 95 -9.40 -1.44 -15.09
CA ARG A 95 -9.39 -2.54 -14.12
C ARG A 95 -8.02 -3.22 -14.13
N GLN A 96 -7.08 -2.63 -13.40
CA GLN A 96 -5.72 -3.13 -13.20
C GLN A 96 -5.61 -3.84 -11.85
N CYS A 97 -6.51 -4.79 -11.57
CA CYS A 97 -6.23 -5.79 -10.55
C CYS A 97 -5.43 -6.90 -11.22
N PHE A 98 -4.14 -6.69 -11.44
CA PHE A 98 -3.29 -7.62 -12.21
C PHE A 98 -3.06 -8.99 -11.54
N PHE A 99 -3.75 -9.31 -10.43
CA PHE A 99 -3.45 -10.46 -9.58
C PHE A 99 -4.73 -11.06 -8.98
N PRO A 100 -5.12 -12.29 -9.33
CA PRO A 100 -6.24 -12.99 -8.72
C PRO A 100 -5.89 -13.44 -7.31
N ASN A 101 -6.92 -13.74 -6.52
CA ASN A 101 -6.73 -14.58 -5.35
C ASN A 101 -6.37 -15.98 -5.84
N HIS A 102 -5.37 -16.59 -5.22
CA HIS A 102 -5.03 -18.00 -5.45
C HIS A 102 -5.27 -18.76 -4.15
N GLU A 103 -5.73 -20.00 -4.24
CA GLU A 103 -5.95 -20.87 -3.06
C GLU A 103 -4.68 -21.15 -2.26
N ASN A 104 -3.50 -20.92 -2.85
CA ASN A 104 -2.20 -21.10 -2.21
C ASN A 104 -1.67 -19.80 -1.60
N ILE A 105 -2.41 -18.69 -1.65
CA ILE A 105 -2.04 -17.47 -0.94
C ILE A 105 -2.91 -17.40 0.31
N CYS A 106 -2.30 -17.70 1.45
CA CYS A 106 -2.97 -17.73 2.75
C CYS A 106 -2.77 -16.40 3.47
N ILE A 107 -3.85 -15.62 3.65
CA ILE A 107 -3.82 -14.37 4.40
C ILE A 107 -4.14 -14.66 5.88
N HIS A 108 -3.29 -14.19 6.77
CA HIS A 108 -3.41 -14.26 8.22
C HIS A 108 -3.48 -12.85 8.78
N THR A 109 -4.13 -12.68 9.92
CA THR A 109 -4.23 -11.37 10.58
C THR A 109 -3.78 -11.47 12.04
N MET A 110 -3.16 -10.40 12.51
CA MET A 110 -2.70 -10.29 13.88
C MET A 110 -2.78 -8.83 14.32
N LYS A 111 -3.15 -8.59 15.58
CA LYS A 111 -3.27 -7.21 16.07
C LYS A 111 -1.91 -6.54 16.27
N SER A 112 -0.95 -7.30 16.80
CA SER A 112 0.37 -6.81 17.14
C SER A 112 1.43 -7.80 16.74
N ILE A 113 2.53 -7.33 16.14
CA ILE A 113 3.71 -8.16 15.85
C ILE A 113 4.32 -8.77 17.12
N MET A 114 3.97 -8.28 18.31
CA MET A 114 4.40 -8.88 19.57
C MET A 114 3.80 -10.27 19.80
N ASP A 115 2.73 -10.62 19.10
CA ASP A 115 2.09 -11.94 19.16
C ASP A 115 2.70 -12.93 18.16
N LEU A 116 3.77 -12.54 17.44
CA LEU A 116 4.44 -13.36 16.43
C LEU A 116 5.07 -14.62 17.04
N GLY A 117 4.89 -15.75 16.35
CA GLY A 117 5.33 -17.07 16.80
C GLY A 117 4.40 -17.71 17.84
N SER A 118 3.16 -17.22 17.96
CA SER A 118 2.08 -17.89 18.70
C SER A 118 1.41 -19.01 17.89
N ASP A 119 1.69 -19.07 16.59
CA ASP A 119 1.27 -20.12 15.66
C ASP A 119 2.48 -20.89 15.11
N ASP A 120 2.20 -22.02 14.44
CA ASP A 120 3.21 -22.82 13.73
C ASP A 120 3.38 -22.36 12.26
N VAL A 121 2.94 -21.15 11.91
CA VAL A 121 2.93 -20.65 10.53
C VAL A 121 4.24 -19.91 10.22
N LYS A 122 4.81 -20.21 9.04
CA LYS A 122 5.98 -19.50 8.53
C LYS A 122 5.53 -18.46 7.53
N TYR A 123 5.68 -17.20 7.89
CA TYR A 123 5.29 -16.07 7.05
C TYR A 123 6.35 -15.75 6.02
N ASP A 124 5.95 -15.65 4.75
CA ASP A 124 6.80 -15.19 3.65
C ASP A 124 6.80 -13.66 3.56
N ILE A 125 5.65 -13.06 3.84
CA ILE A 125 5.41 -11.62 3.75
C ILE A 125 4.70 -11.16 5.03
N ILE A 126 5.15 -10.04 5.59
CA ILE A 126 4.50 -9.36 6.71
C ILE A 126 4.17 -7.93 6.27
N LEU A 127 2.88 -7.57 6.28
CA LEU A 127 2.37 -6.24 6.00
C LEU A 127 2.00 -5.55 7.32
N PHE A 128 2.66 -4.44 7.64
CA PHE A 128 2.21 -3.57 8.73
C PHE A 128 1.20 -2.55 8.19
N THR A 129 -0.02 -2.53 8.72
CA THR A 129 -1.05 -1.57 8.29
C THR A 129 -1.06 -0.31 9.14
N THR A 130 -0.23 -0.21 10.17
CA THR A 130 -0.15 0.97 11.03
C THR A 130 1.30 1.40 11.14
N PRO A 131 1.63 2.67 10.89
CA PRO A 131 2.98 3.18 11.07
C PRO A 131 3.44 3.00 12.51
N VAL A 132 4.66 2.49 12.69
CA VAL A 132 5.35 2.55 13.98
C VAL A 132 5.95 3.95 14.11
N GLU A 133 5.67 4.65 15.21
CA GLU A 133 6.07 6.06 15.38
C GLU A 133 7.18 6.28 16.41
N ASP A 134 7.63 5.25 17.12
CA ASP A 134 8.72 5.34 18.10
C ASP A 134 9.80 4.27 17.97
N MET A 135 11.00 4.66 18.43
CA MET A 135 12.22 3.86 18.40
C MET A 135 12.10 2.60 19.27
N ALA A 136 11.45 2.70 20.43
CA ALA A 136 11.31 1.56 21.34
C ALA A 136 10.49 0.43 20.69
N THR A 137 9.37 0.79 20.05
CA THR A 137 8.55 -0.17 19.30
C THR A 137 9.28 -0.67 18.06
N ALA A 138 9.99 0.20 17.33
CA ALA A 138 10.81 -0.19 16.18
C ALA A 138 11.86 -1.26 16.52
N GLU A 139 12.60 -1.07 17.61
CA GLU A 139 13.58 -2.04 18.12
C GLU A 139 12.94 -3.39 18.48
N LEU A 140 11.76 -3.34 19.11
CA LEU A 140 11.01 -4.55 19.44
C LEU A 140 10.51 -5.27 18.19
N CYS A 141 9.99 -4.55 17.19
CA CYS A 141 9.58 -5.13 15.91
C CYS A 141 10.73 -5.89 15.26
N GLU A 142 11.90 -5.25 15.13
CA GLU A 142 13.08 -5.85 14.52
C GLU A 142 13.56 -7.07 15.32
N LYS A 143 13.49 -7.02 16.65
CA LYS A 143 13.80 -8.16 17.51
C LYS A 143 12.84 -9.33 17.28
N GLN A 144 11.53 -9.08 17.22
CA GLN A 144 10.54 -10.15 16.98
C GLN A 144 10.77 -10.83 15.63
N LEU A 145 10.99 -10.05 14.57
CA LEU A 145 11.26 -10.58 13.23
C LEU A 145 12.51 -11.48 13.24
N LYS A 146 13.58 -11.05 13.90
CA LYS A 146 14.83 -11.83 14.00
C LYS A 146 14.71 -13.11 14.83
N GLU A 147 13.99 -13.04 15.94
CA GLU A 147 13.93 -14.15 16.91
C GLU A 147 12.84 -15.16 16.60
N LYS A 148 11.79 -14.77 15.89
CA LYS A 148 10.59 -15.59 15.64
C LYS A 148 10.47 -16.12 14.22
N CYS A 149 11.12 -15.49 13.24
CA CYS A 149 11.09 -15.97 11.87
C CYS A 149 12.36 -16.78 11.55
N ASP A 150 12.20 -18.06 11.23
CA ASP A 150 13.30 -18.95 10.80
C ASP A 150 14.05 -18.39 9.58
N LYS A 151 13.32 -17.71 8.69
CA LYS A 151 13.83 -16.95 7.55
C LYS A 151 13.24 -15.56 7.64
N TYR A 152 14.05 -14.53 7.43
CA TYR A 152 13.58 -13.15 7.49
C TYR A 152 12.54 -12.93 6.39
N PRO A 153 11.30 -12.51 6.72
CA PRO A 153 10.23 -12.32 5.76
C PRO A 153 10.43 -11.04 4.96
N MET A 154 9.75 -10.92 3.83
CA MET A 154 9.59 -9.60 3.20
C MET A 154 8.65 -8.76 4.07
N VAL A 155 9.10 -7.60 4.51
CA VAL A 155 8.32 -6.68 5.31
C VAL A 155 7.86 -5.53 4.43
N ILE A 156 6.54 -5.30 4.37
CA ILE A 156 5.94 -4.25 3.55
C ILE A 156 5.25 -3.26 4.50
N VAL A 157 5.52 -1.98 4.31
CA VAL A 157 4.94 -0.92 5.15
C VAL A 157 4.46 0.27 4.31
N PRO A 158 3.39 0.97 4.76
CA PRO A 158 3.02 2.27 4.21
C PRO A 158 4.06 3.34 4.53
N ALA A 159 4.20 4.31 3.64
CA ALA A 159 5.04 5.49 3.82
C ALA A 159 4.42 6.54 4.76
N GLY A 160 3.14 6.42 5.11
CA GLY A 160 2.36 7.43 5.85
C GLY A 160 1.27 8.04 4.97
N ASP A 161 0.31 8.75 5.56
CA ASP A 161 -0.90 9.20 4.83
C ASP A 161 -1.03 10.72 4.69
N TYR A 162 -0.13 11.50 5.29
CA TYR A 162 -0.22 12.95 5.17
C TYR A 162 0.26 13.45 3.79
N GLU A 163 -0.65 14.08 3.06
CA GLU A 163 -0.38 14.58 1.72
C GLU A 163 0.78 15.58 1.72
N GLY A 164 1.78 15.31 0.86
CA GLY A 164 2.94 16.17 0.73
C GLY A 164 3.94 16.09 1.91
N SER A 165 3.77 15.15 2.86
CA SER A 165 4.87 14.77 3.75
C SER A 165 5.77 13.73 3.08
N SER A 166 6.97 13.60 3.67
CA SER A 166 7.90 12.52 3.35
C SER A 166 8.83 12.28 4.53
N PHE A 167 9.37 11.07 4.68
CA PHE A 167 10.30 10.79 5.75
C PHE A 167 11.68 11.35 5.41
N SER A 168 11.92 12.57 5.87
CA SER A 168 13.19 13.26 5.68
C SER A 168 14.27 12.82 6.67
N ASN A 169 15.54 13.06 6.31
CA ASN A 169 16.65 12.85 7.26
C ASN A 169 16.52 13.75 8.51
N LYS A 170 15.91 14.95 8.40
CA LYS A 170 15.66 15.85 9.55
C LYS A 170 14.68 15.21 10.56
N ALA A 171 13.61 14.60 10.06
CA ALA A 171 12.66 13.87 10.89
C ALA A 171 13.32 12.64 11.56
N TRP A 172 14.18 11.94 10.82
CA TRP A 172 14.91 10.79 11.36
C TRP A 172 15.90 11.18 12.46
N ASP A 173 16.67 12.25 12.24
CA ASP A 173 17.60 12.76 13.25
C ASP A 173 16.88 13.26 14.50
N PHE A 174 15.71 13.89 14.34
CA PHE A 174 14.84 14.25 15.46
C PHE A 174 14.35 13.01 16.22
N CYS A 175 13.83 12.01 15.51
CA CYS A 175 13.38 10.74 16.08
C CYS A 175 14.46 10.09 16.96
N LYS A 176 15.71 10.04 16.49
CA LYS A 176 16.84 9.52 17.29
C LYS A 176 17.13 10.32 18.55
N GLN A 177 16.86 11.63 18.54
CA GLN A 177 17.11 12.49 19.69
C GLN A 177 16.04 12.37 20.76
N VAL A 178 14.76 12.27 20.34
CA VAL A 178 13.62 12.36 21.26
C VAL A 178 12.90 11.03 21.50
N GLY A 179 13.19 10.01 20.68
CA GLY A 179 12.65 8.65 20.80
C GLY A 179 11.48 8.33 19.86
N GLY A 180 10.94 9.29 19.11
CA GLY A 180 9.82 9.08 18.21
C GLY A 180 9.41 10.31 17.41
N VAL A 181 8.37 10.16 16.59
CA VAL A 181 7.79 11.20 15.73
C VAL A 181 6.27 11.32 15.91
N ASN A 182 5.70 10.75 16.99
CA ASN A 182 4.30 10.96 17.28
C ASN A 182 4.06 12.44 17.59
N TRP A 183 3.08 13.05 16.93
CA TRP A 183 2.88 14.50 16.98
C TRP A 183 2.69 15.00 18.42
N GLU A 184 1.74 14.41 19.14
CA GLU A 184 1.37 14.87 20.48
C GLU A 184 2.41 14.48 21.54
N ARG A 185 2.94 13.26 21.45
CA ARG A 185 3.82 12.68 22.47
C ARG A 185 5.27 13.12 22.32
N ASP A 186 5.76 13.27 21.09
CA ASP A 186 7.19 13.43 20.81
C ASP A 186 7.51 14.79 20.17
N VAL A 187 6.69 15.25 19.21
CA VAL A 187 6.94 16.51 18.47
C VAL A 187 6.55 17.74 19.30
N LEU A 188 5.29 17.84 19.75
CA LEU A 188 4.78 19.01 20.48
C LEU A 188 5.56 19.36 21.76
N PRO A 189 6.07 18.41 22.57
CA PRO A 189 6.90 18.75 23.71
C PRO A 189 8.20 19.48 23.35
N ASN A 190 8.70 19.31 22.12
CA ASN A 190 9.89 19.99 21.60
C ASN A 190 9.56 21.27 20.81
N PHE A 191 8.30 21.44 20.39
CA PHE A 191 7.79 22.61 19.67
C PHE A 191 6.41 23.05 20.23
N PRO A 192 6.35 23.48 21.50
CA PRO A 192 5.09 23.72 22.21
C PRO A 192 4.25 24.84 21.60
N GLU A 193 4.87 25.74 20.83
CA GLU A 193 4.20 26.82 20.11
C GLU A 193 3.33 26.35 18.94
N TRP A 194 3.51 25.12 18.45
CA TRP A 194 2.74 24.59 17.32
C TRP A 194 1.32 24.17 17.70
N GLY A 195 1.08 23.79 18.95
CA GLY A 195 -0.24 23.43 19.45
C GLY A 195 -0.91 22.29 18.66
N GLU A 196 -2.25 22.29 18.62
CA GLU A 196 -3.00 21.32 17.83
C GLU A 196 -2.79 21.53 16.32
N VAL A 197 -2.90 20.44 15.56
CA VAL A 197 -2.76 20.46 14.10
C VAL A 197 -3.88 21.31 13.49
N GLY A 198 -3.50 22.40 12.82
CA GLY A 198 -4.44 23.20 12.05
C GLY A 198 -4.80 22.56 10.69
N GLU A 199 -5.76 23.16 9.99
CA GLU A 199 -6.20 22.73 8.65
C GLU A 199 -5.05 22.70 7.62
N PHE A 200 -4.05 23.58 7.81
CA PHE A 200 -2.85 23.63 6.98
C PHE A 200 -1.60 23.65 7.86
N LEU A 201 -0.69 22.70 7.60
CA LEU A 201 0.63 22.69 8.20
C LEU A 201 1.59 23.59 7.43
N THR A 202 2.44 24.30 8.17
CA THR A 202 3.60 24.99 7.58
C THR A 202 4.62 23.98 7.04
N ASP A 203 5.48 24.41 6.11
CA ASP A 203 6.51 23.53 5.54
C ASP A 203 7.44 22.92 6.61
N GLU A 204 7.68 23.62 7.71
CA GLU A 204 8.45 23.07 8.83
C GLU A 204 7.67 22.00 9.61
N GLN A 205 6.38 22.22 9.87
CA GLN A 205 5.55 21.24 10.57
C GLN A 205 5.36 19.95 9.75
N LYS A 206 5.23 20.06 8.43
CA LYS A 206 5.14 18.91 7.51
C LYS A 206 6.33 17.96 7.61
N VAL A 207 7.49 18.45 8.04
CA VAL A 207 8.67 17.59 8.25
C VAL A 207 8.44 16.57 9.37
N TYR A 208 7.66 16.93 10.39
CA TYR A 208 7.51 16.12 11.61
C TYR A 208 6.12 15.52 11.79
N TYR A 209 5.13 15.94 10.99
CA TYR A 209 3.77 15.41 11.08
C TYR A 209 3.62 14.15 10.23
N HIS A 210 3.37 13.01 10.90
CA HIS A 210 3.28 11.67 10.30
C HIS A 210 4.28 11.45 9.15
N PRO A 211 5.59 11.60 9.40
CA PRO A 211 6.60 11.59 8.34
C PRO A 211 6.80 10.20 7.73
N GLY A 212 6.35 9.13 8.39
CA GLY A 212 6.36 7.75 7.91
C GLY A 212 6.69 6.74 9.00
N ASN A 213 7.13 5.54 8.61
CA ASN A 213 7.28 4.40 9.53
C ASN A 213 8.69 4.32 10.16
N VAL A 214 8.79 4.56 11.47
CA VAL A 214 10.04 4.52 12.25
C VAL A 214 10.66 3.13 12.30
N ALA A 215 9.86 2.05 12.29
CA ALA A 215 10.41 0.69 12.24
C ALA A 215 11.17 0.43 10.93
N ALA A 216 10.64 0.90 9.81
CA ALA A 216 11.36 0.84 8.54
C ALA A 216 12.61 1.73 8.54
N ALA A 217 12.53 2.94 9.12
CA ALA A 217 13.69 3.84 9.19
C ALA A 217 14.82 3.20 10.02
N TYR A 218 14.45 2.58 11.14
CA TYR A 218 15.35 1.82 11.98
C TYR A 218 15.99 0.66 11.20
N ALA A 219 15.20 -0.18 10.52
CA ALA A 219 15.71 -1.31 9.75
C ALA A 219 16.67 -0.89 8.62
N VAL A 220 16.36 0.21 7.93
CA VAL A 220 17.16 0.73 6.81
C VAL A 220 18.43 1.44 7.28
N LYS A 221 18.37 2.22 8.37
CA LYS A 221 19.49 3.08 8.80
C LYS A 221 20.38 2.42 9.86
N GLU A 222 19.79 1.67 10.79
CA GLU A 222 20.48 1.17 12.00
C GLU A 222 20.49 -0.37 12.08
N GLY A 223 19.59 -1.06 11.35
CA GLY A 223 19.41 -2.51 11.36
C GLY A 223 20.59 -3.37 10.87
N GLY A 224 21.72 -2.74 10.55
CA GLY A 224 22.99 -3.43 10.27
C GLY A 224 23.17 -3.93 8.85
N HIS A 225 22.51 -3.31 7.86
CA HIS A 225 22.55 -3.61 6.41
C HIS A 225 22.09 -5.01 5.98
N ALA A 226 22.07 -6.00 6.87
CA ALA A 226 21.79 -7.39 6.53
C ALA A 226 20.34 -7.61 6.06
N TRP A 227 19.40 -6.81 6.55
CA TRP A 227 17.96 -6.96 6.29
C TRP A 227 17.34 -5.74 5.60
N THR A 228 18.17 -4.79 5.15
CA THR A 228 17.67 -3.53 4.60
C THR A 228 16.78 -3.77 3.39
N TYR A 229 17.14 -4.73 2.53
CA TYR A 229 16.43 -5.01 1.28
C TYR A 229 15.15 -5.83 1.47
N GLU A 230 14.95 -6.43 2.63
CA GLU A 230 13.76 -7.17 3.00
C GLU A 230 12.60 -6.23 3.36
N TRP A 231 12.88 -4.95 3.63
CA TRP A 231 11.87 -3.92 3.87
C TRP A 231 11.53 -3.17 2.58
N VAL A 232 10.25 -3.16 2.22
CA VAL A 232 9.68 -2.43 1.09
C VAL A 232 8.72 -1.37 1.62
N ILE A 233 9.06 -0.10 1.40
CA ILE A 233 8.27 1.05 1.84
C ILE A 233 7.43 1.54 0.66
N VAL A 234 6.12 1.63 0.85
CA VAL A 234 5.18 1.92 -0.23
C VAL A 234 4.51 3.27 0.00
N GLY A 235 4.80 4.22 -0.90
CA GLY A 235 4.10 5.50 -0.96
C GLY A 235 2.89 5.48 -1.88
N GLY A 236 2.14 6.58 -1.85
CA GLY A 236 0.96 6.78 -2.68
C GLY A 236 1.22 7.66 -3.90
N SER A 237 0.63 7.30 -5.04
CA SER A 237 0.52 8.15 -6.23
C SER A 237 -0.82 7.93 -6.95
N ASP A 238 -1.51 9.00 -7.34
CA ASP A 238 -2.76 8.91 -8.13
C ASP A 238 -2.51 8.80 -9.63
N GLY A 239 -1.24 8.86 -10.05
CA GLY A 239 -0.87 8.81 -11.44
C GLY A 239 -1.03 10.13 -12.21
N TYR A 240 -1.50 11.22 -11.60
CA TYR A 240 -1.76 12.49 -12.30
C TYR A 240 -0.54 13.42 -12.42
N GLY A 241 0.65 12.95 -12.01
CA GLY A 241 1.86 13.79 -11.92
C GLY A 241 1.78 14.91 -10.86
N ASN A 242 0.67 15.00 -10.14
CA ASN A 242 0.48 15.84 -8.96
C ASN A 242 0.45 14.92 -7.73
N VAL A 243 1.18 15.32 -6.69
CA VAL A 243 1.45 14.48 -5.52
C VAL A 243 0.27 14.49 -4.58
N TYR A 244 -0.69 13.60 -4.78
CA TYR A 244 -1.67 13.29 -3.74
C TYR A 244 -1.21 12.02 -2.99
N GLY A 245 -0.97 12.15 -1.68
CA GLY A 245 -0.41 11.11 -0.80
C GLY A 245 0.98 11.45 -0.22
N THR A 246 1.48 10.60 0.69
CA THR A 246 2.85 10.70 1.22
C THR A 246 3.83 10.02 0.26
N THR A 247 4.93 10.72 -0.02
CA THR A 247 6.07 10.12 -0.74
C THR A 247 7.02 9.49 0.27
N PRO A 248 7.65 8.33 -0.02
CA PRO A 248 8.54 7.67 0.93
C PRO A 248 9.64 8.58 1.50
N GLY A 249 10.28 9.39 0.66
CA GLY A 249 11.30 10.35 1.09
C GLY A 249 12.72 9.81 1.20
N GLU A 250 13.64 10.73 1.54
CA GLU A 250 15.09 10.53 1.45
C GLU A 250 15.61 9.37 2.30
N VAL A 251 14.93 9.07 3.41
CA VAL A 251 15.31 7.97 4.30
C VAL A 251 15.14 6.62 3.61
N PHE A 252 14.12 6.49 2.74
CA PHE A 252 13.68 5.22 2.16
C PHE A 252 13.98 5.07 0.67
N GLN A 253 14.66 6.03 0.03
CA GLN A 253 14.80 6.07 -1.43
C GLN A 253 15.33 4.76 -2.08
N TYR A 254 16.15 3.97 -1.37
CA TYR A 254 16.71 2.69 -1.87
C TYR A 254 15.87 1.45 -1.54
N ASN A 255 14.72 1.63 -0.89
CA ASN A 255 13.86 0.55 -0.39
C ASN A 255 12.39 0.86 -0.65
N SER A 256 12.11 1.79 -1.56
CA SER A 256 10.77 2.33 -1.73
C SER A 256 10.35 2.44 -3.17
N MET A 257 9.04 2.41 -3.34
CA MET A 257 8.34 2.69 -4.58
C MET A 257 6.99 3.31 -4.25
N CYS A 258 6.31 3.79 -5.28
CA CYS A 258 4.94 4.25 -5.20
C CYS A 258 4.00 3.20 -5.81
N ALA A 259 2.79 3.15 -5.28
CA ALA A 259 1.70 2.36 -5.83
C ALA A 259 0.42 3.20 -5.84
N PRO A 260 -0.63 2.74 -6.53
CA PRO A 260 -1.92 3.43 -6.49
C PRO A 260 -2.38 3.58 -5.04
N PHE A 261 -2.90 4.76 -4.67
CA PHE A 261 -3.36 5.03 -3.31
C PHE A 261 -4.87 5.17 -3.16
N SER A 262 -5.59 5.26 -4.29
CA SER A 262 -7.03 5.47 -4.27
C SER A 262 -7.77 4.23 -4.76
N PHE A 263 -8.62 3.72 -3.88
CA PHE A 263 -9.40 2.52 -4.14
C PHE A 263 -10.88 2.79 -3.89
N ASN A 264 -11.73 2.12 -4.65
CA ASN A 264 -13.10 1.91 -4.28
C ASN A 264 -13.15 0.74 -3.29
N VAL A 265 -13.57 1.04 -2.06
CA VAL A 265 -13.81 0.05 -1.00
C VAL A 265 -15.26 0.21 -0.59
N ASN A 266 -16.07 -0.83 -0.76
CA ASN A 266 -17.51 -0.82 -0.43
C ASN A 266 -18.26 0.39 -1.04
N ASP A 267 -18.02 0.67 -2.33
CA ASP A 267 -18.60 1.79 -3.09
C ASP A 267 -18.17 3.20 -2.62
N ALA A 268 -17.17 3.30 -1.73
CA ALA A 268 -16.59 4.56 -1.28
C ALA A 268 -15.16 4.74 -1.79
N GLN A 269 -14.79 5.98 -2.14
CA GLN A 269 -13.40 6.31 -2.44
C GLN A 269 -12.60 6.38 -1.13
N VAL A 270 -11.69 5.44 -0.94
CA VAL A 270 -10.73 5.43 0.16
C VAL A 270 -9.34 5.76 -0.39
N LYS A 271 -8.64 6.66 0.29
CA LYS A 271 -7.32 7.17 -0.08
C LYS A 271 -6.36 6.92 1.08
N SER A 272 -5.42 6.00 0.91
CA SER A 272 -4.46 5.67 1.96
C SER A 272 -3.28 4.87 1.39
N THR A 273 -2.10 5.03 1.99
CA THR A 273 -0.89 4.30 1.63
C THR A 273 -0.86 2.88 2.19
N GLU A 274 -1.67 2.57 3.20
CA GLU A 274 -1.95 1.19 3.62
C GLU A 274 -2.55 0.39 2.48
N LEU A 275 -3.45 0.99 1.69
CA LEU A 275 -4.03 0.34 0.50
C LEU A 275 -2.99 0.16 -0.61
N SER A 276 -2.09 1.13 -0.78
CA SER A 276 -0.92 0.99 -1.65
C SER A 276 -0.02 -0.17 -1.21
N ALA A 277 0.28 -0.27 0.08
CA ALA A 277 1.09 -1.34 0.65
C ALA A 277 0.40 -2.71 0.52
N ALA A 278 -0.91 -2.78 0.74
CA ALA A 278 -1.72 -3.98 0.51
C ALA A 278 -1.69 -4.44 -0.96
N TYR A 279 -1.82 -3.49 -1.88
CA TYR A 279 -1.71 -3.75 -3.30
C TYR A 279 -0.34 -4.36 -3.65
N VAL A 280 0.76 -3.79 -3.13
CA VAL A 280 2.10 -4.35 -3.31
C VAL A 280 2.26 -5.72 -2.65
N ALA A 281 1.72 -5.93 -1.46
CA ALA A 281 1.83 -7.20 -0.74
C ALA A 281 1.18 -8.35 -1.50
N LYS A 282 0.03 -8.09 -2.12
CA LYS A 282 -0.63 -9.05 -2.99
C LYS A 282 0.22 -9.44 -4.20
N ILE A 283 0.88 -8.45 -4.81
CA ILE A 283 1.78 -8.67 -5.94
C ILE A 283 2.97 -9.51 -5.51
N ALA A 284 3.59 -9.13 -4.39
CA ALA A 284 4.71 -9.86 -3.82
C ALA A 284 4.33 -11.31 -3.49
N ALA A 285 3.13 -11.56 -2.96
CA ALA A 285 2.66 -12.91 -2.63
C ALA A 285 2.56 -13.79 -3.88
N GLU A 286 2.01 -13.24 -4.96
CA GLU A 286 1.87 -13.96 -6.21
C GLU A 286 3.22 -14.18 -6.92
N VAL A 287 4.13 -13.19 -6.87
CA VAL A 287 5.52 -13.37 -7.33
C VAL A 287 6.21 -14.46 -6.52
N LYS A 288 6.09 -14.44 -5.19
CA LYS A 288 6.65 -15.48 -4.29
C LYS A 288 6.10 -16.86 -4.62
N ARG A 289 4.80 -16.98 -4.91
CA ARG A 289 4.15 -18.26 -5.24
C ARG A 289 4.73 -18.88 -6.50
N ARG A 290 5.01 -18.07 -7.53
CA ARG A 290 5.65 -18.51 -8.78
C ARG A 290 7.16 -18.68 -8.67
N LEU A 291 7.80 -17.89 -7.80
CA LEU A 291 9.24 -17.88 -7.59
C LEU A 291 9.60 -18.28 -6.13
N PRO A 292 9.17 -19.45 -5.64
CA PRO A 292 9.24 -19.80 -4.21
C PRO A 292 10.67 -19.99 -3.69
N HIS A 293 11.63 -20.22 -4.59
CA HIS A 293 13.04 -20.40 -4.28
C HIS A 293 13.79 -19.09 -3.99
N TYR A 294 13.21 -17.94 -4.38
CA TYR A 294 13.81 -16.64 -4.11
C TYR A 294 13.61 -16.20 -2.65
N THR A 295 14.64 -15.57 -2.11
CA THR A 295 14.65 -14.94 -0.79
C THR A 295 13.86 -13.63 -0.79
N ALA A 296 13.56 -13.10 0.40
CA ALA A 296 12.84 -11.83 0.55
C ALA A 296 13.59 -10.67 -0.12
N SER A 297 14.91 -10.56 0.07
CA SER A 297 15.73 -9.52 -0.58
C SER A 297 15.74 -9.63 -2.10
N GLU A 298 15.88 -10.83 -2.67
CA GLU A 298 15.84 -11.00 -4.13
C GLU A 298 14.45 -10.69 -4.71
N LEU A 299 13.38 -11.01 -3.99
CA LEU A 299 12.01 -10.64 -4.40
C LEU A 299 11.81 -9.13 -4.34
N SER A 300 12.31 -8.45 -3.31
CA SER A 300 12.29 -6.99 -3.24
C SER A 300 13.05 -6.38 -4.41
N GLU A 301 14.22 -6.90 -4.76
CA GLU A 301 15.00 -6.44 -5.91
C GLU A 301 14.22 -6.61 -7.22
N ILE A 302 13.57 -7.76 -7.42
CA ILE A 302 12.72 -8.03 -8.58
C ILE A 302 11.57 -7.01 -8.66
N ILE A 303 10.91 -6.72 -7.53
CA ILE A 303 9.77 -5.80 -7.52
C ILE A 303 10.24 -4.35 -7.75
N LEU A 304 11.21 -3.87 -6.96
CA LEU A 304 11.67 -2.49 -6.98
C LEU A 304 12.40 -2.11 -8.28
N SER A 305 13.10 -3.05 -8.92
CA SER A 305 13.87 -2.76 -10.14
C SER A 305 13.01 -2.76 -11.42
N ASN A 306 11.73 -3.15 -11.33
CA ASN A 306 10.83 -3.31 -12.48
C ASN A 306 9.62 -2.37 -12.43
N VAL A 307 9.82 -1.21 -11.80
CA VAL A 307 8.86 -0.11 -11.70
C VAL A 307 9.08 0.91 -12.83
N ASP A 308 8.06 1.74 -13.10
CA ASP A 308 8.19 2.87 -14.02
C ASP A 308 8.83 4.06 -13.29
N TYR A 309 9.93 4.58 -13.83
CA TYR A 309 10.56 5.78 -13.28
C TYR A 309 9.67 7.00 -13.48
N ILE A 310 9.25 7.64 -12.38
CA ILE A 310 8.36 8.81 -12.38
C ILE A 310 9.05 10.11 -11.96
N GLY A 311 10.39 10.13 -11.87
CA GLY A 311 11.17 11.30 -11.45
C GLY A 311 11.54 11.27 -9.96
N ALA A 312 12.29 12.30 -9.53
CA ALA A 312 12.70 12.60 -8.14
C ALA A 312 12.89 11.36 -7.23
N PHE A 313 13.95 10.59 -7.48
CA PHE A 313 14.31 9.38 -6.72
C PHE A 313 14.29 9.56 -5.18
N ALA A 314 14.74 10.72 -4.70
CA ALA A 314 14.74 11.07 -3.28
C ALA A 314 13.33 11.18 -2.67
N SER A 315 12.30 11.39 -3.49
CA SER A 315 10.90 11.44 -3.06
C SER A 315 10.21 10.11 -3.31
N TYR A 316 10.28 9.58 -4.54
CA TYR A 316 9.44 8.46 -4.99
C TYR A 316 10.12 7.08 -4.93
N GLY A 317 11.37 7.02 -4.48
CA GLY A 317 12.18 5.81 -4.55
C GLY A 317 12.41 5.40 -6.00
N TYR A 318 12.32 4.08 -6.27
CA TYR A 318 12.55 3.54 -7.60
C TYR A 318 11.51 3.99 -8.64
N GLY A 319 10.28 4.31 -8.22
CA GLY A 319 9.23 4.78 -9.12
C GLY A 319 7.86 4.16 -8.83
N MET A 320 6.98 4.13 -9.83
CA MET A 320 5.61 3.61 -9.74
C MET A 320 5.55 2.13 -10.12
N ILE A 321 4.95 1.29 -9.29
CA ILE A 321 4.80 -0.14 -9.59
C ILE A 321 4.17 -0.39 -10.96
N ASN A 322 4.80 -1.26 -11.76
CA ASN A 322 4.31 -1.67 -13.07
C ASN A 322 4.14 -3.20 -13.14
N PRO A 323 2.95 -3.70 -12.79
CA PRO A 323 2.66 -5.13 -12.82
C PRO A 323 2.89 -5.79 -14.17
N LYS A 324 2.66 -5.09 -15.29
CA LYS A 324 2.86 -5.64 -16.63
C LYS A 324 4.34 -5.92 -16.89
N THR A 325 5.20 -4.97 -16.58
CA THR A 325 6.66 -5.11 -16.71
C THR A 325 7.17 -6.21 -15.76
N LEU A 326 6.72 -6.18 -14.51
CA LEU A 326 7.05 -7.21 -13.52
C LEU A 326 6.68 -8.62 -14.01
N TRP A 327 5.52 -8.79 -14.64
CA TRP A 327 5.09 -10.08 -15.17
C TRP A 327 5.98 -10.60 -16.30
N GLY A 328 6.42 -9.73 -17.21
CA GLY A 328 7.40 -10.09 -18.22
C GLY A 328 8.69 -10.64 -17.60
N VAL A 329 9.12 -10.07 -16.47
CA VAL A 329 10.31 -10.54 -15.74
C VAL A 329 10.06 -11.86 -15.04
N VAL A 330 8.93 -12.02 -14.33
CA VAL A 330 8.61 -13.30 -13.66
C VAL A 330 8.54 -14.44 -14.67
N LYS A 331 7.91 -14.22 -15.83
CA LYS A 331 7.87 -15.18 -16.94
C LYS A 331 9.26 -15.66 -17.37
N THR A 332 10.24 -14.76 -17.43
CA THR A 332 11.62 -15.10 -17.82
C THR A 332 12.43 -15.80 -16.71
N LYS A 333 12.04 -15.61 -15.45
CA LYS A 333 12.71 -16.19 -14.28
C LYS A 333 12.12 -17.53 -13.85
N GLU A 334 10.87 -17.79 -14.22
CA GLU A 334 10.22 -19.07 -14.02
C GLU A 334 10.91 -20.10 -14.94
N VAL A 335 11.71 -20.99 -14.34
CA VAL A 335 12.40 -22.05 -15.07
C VAL A 335 11.33 -23.00 -15.63
N PRO A 336 11.27 -23.25 -16.95
CA PRO A 336 10.37 -24.27 -17.48
C PRO A 336 10.75 -25.60 -16.83
N ALA A 337 9.75 -26.34 -16.32
CA ALA A 337 9.91 -27.61 -15.62
C ALA A 337 10.68 -28.72 -16.40
N ASN A 338 11.16 -28.44 -17.61
CA ASN A 338 11.85 -29.37 -18.50
C ASN A 338 13.38 -29.17 -18.60
N GLU A 339 14.01 -28.28 -17.82
CA GLU A 339 15.48 -28.09 -17.84
C GLU A 339 16.17 -28.29 -16.48
N THR A 340 15.71 -29.26 -15.69
CA THR A 340 16.54 -29.84 -14.62
C THR A 340 16.62 -31.35 -14.81
N ASN A 341 17.84 -31.81 -15.11
CA ASN A 341 18.22 -33.19 -15.44
C ASN A 341 17.77 -34.24 -14.42
#